data_AF-A0A0N5BV50-F1
#
_entry.id   AF-A0A0N5BV50-F1
#
_cell.length_a   1.000
_cell.length_b   1.000
_cell.length_c   1.000
_cell.angle_alpha   90.00
_cell.angle_beta   90.00
_cell.angle_gamma   90.00
#
_symmetry.space_group_name_H-M   'P 1'
#
loop_
_entity.id
_entity.type
_entity.pdbx_description
1 polymer ?
#
loop_
_entity_poly.entity_id
_entity_poly.type
_entity_poly.pdbx_seq_one_letter_code
_entity_poly.pdbx_strand_id
1 'polypeptide(L)'
;MLVFKTIILVIVIFTPKIIETNILYKTYEVGILGIPLCKKVATGFVVVYLSEKPHIQKEWKPIARTVIEYGRQFVLIRKVKSLKKRPSK
;
A
#
# COMPACT_ATOMS: atom_id res chain seq x y z
N MET A 1 -4.18 -46.33 -15.33
CA MET A 1 -4.26 -45.62 -14.01
C MET A 1 -2.93 -45.02 -13.54
N LEU A 2 -1.76 -45.60 -13.86
CA LEU A 2 -0.45 -45.06 -13.45
C LEU A 2 -0.11 -43.69 -14.05
N VAL A 3 -0.47 -43.46 -15.32
CA VAL A 3 -0.16 -42.22 -16.06
C VAL A 3 -0.88 -40.99 -15.49
N PHE A 4 -2.13 -41.15 -15.05
CA PHE A 4 -2.86 -40.07 -14.39
C PHE A 4 -2.22 -39.68 -13.05
N LYS A 5 -1.72 -40.67 -12.30
CA LYS A 5 -1.06 -40.46 -11.01
C LYS A 5 0.24 -39.67 -11.16
N THR A 6 1.04 -39.98 -12.18
CA THR A 6 2.28 -39.26 -12.47
C THR A 6 2.02 -37.84 -12.97
N ILE A 7 1.01 -37.60 -13.80
CA ILE A 7 0.63 -36.25 -14.25
C ILE A 7 0.19 -35.36 -13.07
N ILE A 8 -0.63 -35.89 -12.16
CA ILE A 8 -1.06 -35.16 -10.96
C ILE A 8 0.15 -34.78 -10.08
N LEU A 9 1.10 -35.71 -9.91
CA LEU A 9 2.31 -35.47 -9.11
C LEU A 9 3.16 -34.33 -9.69
N VAL A 10 3.31 -34.29 -11.02
CA VAL A 10 4.02 -33.20 -11.72
C VAL A 10 3.30 -31.87 -11.51
N ILE A 11 1.98 -31.80 -11.65
CA ILE A 11 1.22 -30.55 -11.46
C ILE A 11 1.36 -30.02 -10.02
N VAL A 12 1.32 -30.89 -9.02
CA VAL A 12 1.47 -30.52 -7.60
C VAL A 12 2.87 -30.00 -7.28
N ILE A 13 3.91 -30.51 -7.93
CA ILE A 13 5.30 -30.06 -7.70
C ILE A 13 5.57 -28.70 -8.39
N PHE A 14 4.99 -28.47 -9.57
CA PHE A 14 5.24 -27.25 -10.35
C PHE A 14 4.38 -26.05 -9.93
N THR A 15 3.18 -26.27 -9.38
CA THR A 15 2.28 -25.20 -8.93
C THR A 15 2.85 -24.29 -7.83
N PRO A 16 3.44 -24.77 -6.72
CA PRO A 16 3.96 -23.88 -5.67
C PRO A 16 5.11 -23.01 -6.18
N LYS A 17 5.96 -23.57 -7.05
CA LYS A 17 7.12 -22.89 -7.62
C LYS A 17 6.74 -21.74 -8.59
N ILE A 18 5.60 -21.87 -9.28
CA ILE A 18 5.04 -20.83 -10.15
C ILE A 18 4.37 -19.71 -9.33
N ILE A 19 3.75 -20.05 -8.19
CA ILE A 19 3.08 -19.08 -7.33
C ILE A 19 4.10 -18.19 -6.60
N GLU A 20 5.19 -18.77 -6.07
CA GLU A 20 6.24 -18.00 -5.37
C GLU A 20 7.05 -17.07 -6.29
N THR A 21 7.23 -17.44 -7.57
CA THR A 21 8.10 -16.68 -8.48
C THR A 21 7.44 -15.43 -9.08
N ASN A 22 6.11 -15.32 -9.04
CA ASN A 22 5.38 -14.24 -9.69
C ASN A 22 5.03 -13.05 -8.79
N ILE A 23 5.17 -13.17 -7.47
CA ILE A 23 4.76 -12.12 -6.54
C ILE A 23 5.98 -11.43 -5.92
N LEU A 24 6.58 -10.51 -6.68
CA LEU A 24 7.64 -9.65 -6.14
C LEU A 24 6.99 -8.46 -5.42
N TYR A 25 6.90 -8.53 -4.10
CA TYR A 25 6.49 -7.38 -3.28
C TYR A 25 7.62 -6.36 -3.22
N LYS A 26 7.36 -5.12 -3.64
CA LYS A 26 8.30 -4.02 -3.40
C LYS A 26 7.93 -3.33 -2.10
N THR A 27 8.83 -3.38 -1.13
CA THR A 27 8.75 -2.57 0.08
C THR A 27 9.36 -1.20 -0.20
N TYR A 28 8.64 -0.15 0.17
CA TYR A 28 9.12 1.22 0.10
C TYR A 28 8.59 2.01 1.29
N GLU A 29 9.29 3.07 1.65
CA GLU A 29 8.92 3.95 2.76
C GLU A 29 8.49 5.29 2.19
N VAL A 30 7.40 5.83 2.72
CA VAL A 30 6.87 7.12 2.28
C VAL A 30 6.55 7.94 3.51
N GLY A 31 6.82 9.23 3.42
CA GLY A 31 6.55 10.16 4.49
C GLY A 31 6.11 11.51 3.98
N ILE A 32 5.24 12.16 4.75
CA ILE A 32 4.87 13.56 4.58
C ILE A 32 5.03 14.29 5.91
N LEU A 33 5.46 15.54 5.85
CA LEU A 33 5.53 16.43 6.98
C LEU A 33 5.00 17.79 6.56
N GLY A 34 4.45 18.54 7.51
CA GLY A 34 3.93 19.87 7.22
C GLY A 34 3.20 20.48 8.39
N ILE A 35 2.66 21.67 8.14
CA ILE A 35 1.84 22.43 9.09
C ILE A 35 0.59 22.86 8.32
N PRO A 36 -0.62 22.48 8.76
CA PRO A 36 -1.83 22.90 8.08
C PRO A 36 -2.12 24.37 8.39
N LEU A 37 -2.26 25.16 7.33
CA LEU A 37 -2.59 26.58 7.40
C LEU A 37 -3.85 26.85 6.57
N CYS A 38 -4.79 27.60 7.12
CA CYS A 38 -6.07 27.96 6.52
C CYS A 38 -6.34 29.46 6.74
N LYS A 39 -6.67 30.17 5.67
CA LYS A 39 -6.91 31.63 5.72
C LYS A 39 -8.23 32.01 6.39
N LYS A 40 -9.22 31.11 6.42
CA LYS A 40 -10.60 31.42 6.86
C LYS A 40 -10.93 30.92 8.26
N VAL A 41 -10.33 29.81 8.69
CA VAL A 41 -10.61 29.19 10.00
C VAL A 41 -9.28 28.73 10.59
N ALA A 42 -8.89 29.33 11.72
CA ALA A 42 -7.58 29.11 12.35
C ALA A 42 -7.65 28.27 13.63
N THR A 43 -8.73 27.51 13.82
CA THR A 43 -8.97 26.72 15.04
C THR A 43 -9.57 25.36 14.69
N GLY A 44 -9.34 24.36 15.54
CA GLY A 44 -9.93 23.02 15.40
C GLY A 44 -8.90 21.93 15.12
N PHE A 45 -9.37 20.81 14.58
CA PHE A 45 -8.54 19.64 14.26
C PHE A 45 -8.50 19.39 12.75
N VAL A 46 -7.34 18.94 12.27
CA VAL A 46 -7.08 18.59 10.88
C VAL A 46 -6.79 17.09 10.80
N VAL A 47 -7.45 16.42 9.86
CA VAL A 47 -7.19 15.02 9.55
C VAL A 47 -6.28 14.96 8.34
N VAL A 48 -5.12 14.33 8.49
CA VAL A 48 -4.16 14.13 7.41
C VAL A 48 -4.11 12.65 7.08
N TYR A 49 -4.22 12.32 5.79
CA TYR A 49 -4.11 10.96 5.27
C TYR A 49 -3.10 10.90 4.14
N LEU A 50 -2.44 9.76 4.06
CA LEU A 50 -1.49 9.39 3.02
C LEU A 50 -2.17 8.32 2.15
N SER A 51 -2.29 8.55 0.84
CA SER A 51 -2.93 7.61 -0.09
C SER A 51 -2.02 7.35 -1.30
N GLU A 52 -2.11 6.13 -1.85
CA GLU A 52 -1.49 5.79 -3.13
C GLU A 52 -2.32 6.33 -4.32
N LYS A 53 -3.60 6.63 -4.08
CA LYS A 53 -4.52 7.07 -5.13
C LYS A 53 -4.49 8.60 -5.26
N PRO A 54 -4.16 9.14 -6.46
CA PRO A 54 -4.18 10.58 -6.66
C PRO A 54 -5.62 11.12 -6.67
N HIS A 55 -5.78 12.40 -6.35
CA HIS A 55 -7.03 13.18 -6.49
C HIS A 55 -8.25 12.73 -5.68
N ILE A 56 -8.06 12.02 -4.56
CA ILE A 56 -9.17 11.62 -3.68
C ILE A 56 -9.32 12.62 -2.54
N GLN A 57 -10.54 13.15 -2.37
CA GLN A 57 -10.85 14.08 -1.29
C GLN A 57 -10.92 13.39 0.08
N LYS A 58 -11.39 12.14 0.16
CA LYS A 58 -11.45 11.36 1.40
C LYS A 58 -11.12 9.89 1.12
N GLU A 59 -9.99 9.43 1.62
CA GLU A 59 -9.58 8.04 1.48
C GLU A 59 -10.12 7.18 2.63
N TRP A 60 -10.77 6.06 2.31
CA TRP A 60 -11.32 5.12 3.29
C TRP A 60 -10.26 4.18 3.84
N LYS A 61 -9.28 3.80 3.01
CA LYS A 61 -8.18 2.91 3.40
C LYS A 61 -6.83 3.58 3.11
N PRO A 62 -6.50 4.65 3.86
CA PRO A 62 -5.24 5.33 3.65
C PRO A 62 -4.08 4.47 4.13
N ILE A 63 -2.90 4.70 3.56
CA ILE A 63 -1.64 4.10 3.99
C ILE A 63 -1.38 4.43 5.46
N ALA A 64 -1.61 5.69 5.82
CA ALA A 64 -1.49 6.21 7.16
C ALA A 64 -2.48 7.36 7.37
N ARG A 65 -2.89 7.57 8.62
CA ARG A 65 -3.79 8.65 9.03
C ARG A 65 -3.32 9.22 10.35
N THR A 66 -3.39 10.52 10.51
CA THR A 66 -3.25 11.22 11.79
C THR A 66 -4.30 12.31 11.94
N VAL A 67 -4.53 12.72 13.19
CA VAL A 67 -5.36 13.87 13.55
C VAL A 67 -4.49 14.78 14.38
N ILE A 68 -4.42 16.05 14.00
CA ILE A 68 -3.61 17.06 14.69
C ILE A 68 -4.43 18.32 14.94
N GLU A 69 -4.03 19.08 15.94
CA GLU A 69 -4.55 20.44 16.11
C GLU A 69 -4.08 21.34 14.97
N TYR A 70 -4.94 22.28 14.58
CA TYR A 70 -4.60 23.30 13.60
C TYR A 70 -3.34 24.08 13.99
N GLY A 71 -2.48 24.39 13.01
CA GLY A 71 -1.23 25.12 13.24
C GLY A 71 -0.11 24.30 13.89
N ARG A 72 -0.36 23.04 14.28
CA ARG A 72 0.69 22.13 14.75
C ARG A 72 1.39 21.45 13.58
N GLN A 73 2.68 21.17 13.77
CA GLN A 73 3.45 20.36 12.84
C GLN A 73 3.03 18.88 12.96
N PHE A 74 2.98 18.20 11.82
CA PHE A 74 2.83 16.76 11.75
C PHE A 74 3.97 16.11 10.97
N VAL A 75 4.23 14.86 11.31
CA VAL A 75 5.08 13.94 10.54
C VAL A 75 4.32 12.62 10.44
N LEU A 76 4.18 12.11 9.23
CA LEU A 76 3.45 10.88 8.95
C LEU A 76 4.31 10.02 8.05
N ILE A 77 4.88 8.94 8.59
CA ILE A 77 5.78 8.03 7.87
C ILE A 77 5.21 6.61 7.95
N ARG A 78 5.24 5.89 6.84
CA ARG A 78 4.79 4.49 6.79
C ARG A 78 5.57 3.68 5.77
N LYS A 79 5.85 2.44 6.13
CA LYS A 79 6.32 1.41 5.18
C LYS A 79 5.15 0.79 4.46
N VAL A 80 5.25 0.70 3.14
CA VAL A 80 4.21 0.20 2.25
C VAL A 80 4.75 -0.99 1.48
N LYS A 81 3.91 -2.03 1.37
CA LYS A 81 4.17 -3.18 0.50
C LYS A 81 3.29 -3.01 -0.73
N SER A 82 3.88 -2.63 -1.86
CA SER A 82 3.15 -2.56 -3.13
C SER A 82 3.41 -3.83 -3.95
N LEU A 83 2.32 -4.38 -4.48
CA LEU A 83 2.34 -5.50 -5.39
C LEU A 83 2.77 -4.99 -6.78
N LYS A 84 4.04 -5.19 -7.15
CA LYS A 84 4.47 -4.91 -8.52
C LYS A 84 4.01 -6.09 -9.38
N LYS A 85 2.91 -5.95 -10.14
CA LYS A 85 2.66 -6.86 -11.27
C LYS A 85 3.89 -6.76 -12.17
N ARG A 86 4.54 -7.89 -12.48
CA ARG A 86 5.59 -7.91 -13.50
C ARG A 86 5.01 -7.28 -14.77
N PRO A 87 5.69 -6.33 -15.42
CA PRO A 87 5.32 -5.97 -16.78
C PRO A 87 5.39 -7.26 -17.61
N SER A 88 4.26 -7.65 -18.21
CA SER A 88 4.28 -8.71 -19.23
C SER A 88 5.16 -8.18 -20.35
N LYS A 89 6.35 -8.77 -20.49
CA LYS A 89 7.17 -8.59 -21.69
C LYS A 89 6.57 -9.40 -22.83
#